data_AF-A0A1H9VFT3-F1
#
_entry.id   AF-A0A1H9VFT3-F1
#
_cell.length_a   1.000
_cell.length_b   1.000
_cell.length_c   1.000
_cell.angle_alpha   90.00
_cell.angle_beta   90.00
_cell.angle_gamma   90.00
#
_symmetry.space_group_name_H-M   'P 1'
#
loop_
_entity.id
_entity.type
_entity.pdbx_description
1 polymer ?
#
loop_
_entity_poly.entity_id
_entity_poly.type
_entity_poly.pdbx_seq_one_letter_code
_entity_poly.pdbx_strand_id
1 'polypeptide(L)'
;MTARWPDSDRAIIGRYVASLDLRSMKSRTCYGQVLHGFQDVAERYEALDQEVLLAWLRESAVRRAPSTLLHRTRIVDRLLERLVEIDAIERNPVAALRDECNIKQCMPIWRALASQYPKQALAELRQPRPFGSVLGEVMAEHVALMRRRGYKYASQPQLLLRFDRFLQSHPGPEAEPLSSMIDRWAATNVTRHHAEECEQLKRVFAKILRHRNPSTPVRRPDPTPRKEAAKQWRKPHIYSPADVRRMLEVGNHRRALTAVPRRNRSLHIICVIVPD
;
A
#
# COMPACT_ATOMS: atom_id res chain seq x y z
N MET A 1 25.79 -3.08 -5.82
CA MET A 1 26.07 -4.42 -6.41
C MET A 1 25.26 -5.43 -5.60
N THR A 2 24.48 -6.33 -6.22
CA THR A 2 23.70 -7.32 -5.46
C THR A 2 24.65 -8.31 -4.77
N ALA A 3 24.66 -8.30 -3.45
CA ALA A 3 25.55 -9.15 -2.66
C ALA A 3 25.09 -10.62 -2.65
N ARG A 4 26.05 -11.55 -2.56
CA ARG A 4 25.80 -12.96 -2.22
C ARG A 4 25.19 -13.06 -0.82
N TRP A 5 24.51 -14.17 -0.52
CA TRP A 5 23.97 -14.42 0.83
C TRP A 5 25.05 -14.21 1.91
N PRO A 6 24.80 -13.39 2.95
CA PRO A 6 25.85 -12.89 3.85
C PRO A 6 26.18 -13.82 5.04
N ASP A 7 25.50 -14.96 5.19
CA ASP A 7 25.58 -15.80 6.40
C ASP A 7 25.61 -17.29 6.07
N SER A 8 26.76 -17.81 5.64
CA SER A 8 26.92 -19.26 5.38
C SER A 8 26.79 -20.11 6.65
N ASP A 9 27.09 -19.54 7.83
CA ASP A 9 27.12 -20.27 9.11
C ASP A 9 25.75 -20.32 9.82
N ARG A 10 24.69 -19.78 9.19
CA ARG A 10 23.30 -19.75 9.71
C ARG A 10 23.13 -19.00 11.03
N ALA A 11 24.14 -18.24 11.45
CA ALA A 11 24.20 -17.59 12.75
C ALA A 11 23.33 -16.32 12.80
N ILE A 12 23.18 -15.60 11.69
CA ILE A 12 22.34 -14.40 11.59
C ILE A 12 20.87 -14.77 11.80
N ILE A 13 20.38 -15.84 11.17
CA ILE A 13 18.99 -16.28 11.35
C ILE A 13 18.74 -16.69 12.80
N GLY A 14 19.66 -17.45 13.40
CA GLY A 14 19.56 -17.86 14.81
C GLY A 14 19.46 -16.67 15.75
N ARG A 15 20.38 -15.69 15.62
CA ARG A 15 20.37 -14.45 16.40
C ARG A 15 19.12 -13.63 16.16
N TYR A 16 18.68 -13.50 14.91
CA TYR A 16 17.45 -12.77 14.56
C TYR A 16 16.23 -13.41 15.21
N VAL A 17 16.02 -14.72 15.06
CA VAL A 17 14.87 -15.41 15.67
C VAL A 17 14.91 -15.35 17.19
N ALA A 18 16.10 -15.41 17.82
CA ALA A 18 16.25 -15.24 19.26
C ALA A 18 15.91 -13.82 19.73
N SER A 19 16.20 -12.81 18.91
CA SER A 19 15.85 -11.40 19.19
C SER A 19 14.36 -11.10 19.08
N LEU A 20 13.59 -11.91 18.34
CA LEU A 20 12.14 -11.75 18.25
C LEU A 20 11.49 -12.21 19.55
N ASP A 21 10.76 -11.31 20.23
CA ASP A 21 9.93 -11.62 21.41
C ASP A 21 8.68 -12.44 21.04
N LEU A 22 8.91 -13.64 20.50
CA LEU A 22 7.87 -14.58 20.10
C LEU A 22 7.39 -15.34 21.32
N ARG A 23 6.09 -15.21 21.61
CA ARG A 23 5.41 -15.78 22.79
C ARG A 23 5.40 -17.31 22.86
N SER A 24 5.73 -18.02 21.78
CA SER A 24 5.69 -19.50 21.77
C SER A 24 6.88 -20.12 21.07
N MET A 25 7.36 -21.24 21.60
CA MET A 25 8.44 -22.04 21.01
C MET A 25 8.07 -22.54 19.61
N LYS A 26 6.81 -22.95 19.40
CA LYS A 26 6.28 -23.34 18.09
C LYS A 26 6.39 -22.21 17.05
N SER A 27 6.16 -20.96 17.46
CA SER A 27 6.35 -19.79 16.58
C SER A 27 7.81 -19.59 16.21
N ARG A 28 8.75 -19.72 17.17
CA ARG A 28 10.19 -19.63 16.89
C ARG A 28 10.64 -20.71 15.91
N THR A 29 10.24 -21.96 16.12
CA THR A 29 10.53 -23.06 15.21
C THR A 29 9.97 -22.81 13.81
N CYS A 30 8.73 -22.31 13.70
CA CYS A 30 8.12 -21.98 12.41
C CYS A 30 8.88 -20.86 11.67
N TYR A 31 9.30 -19.80 12.39
CA TYR A 31 10.10 -18.73 11.81
C TYR A 31 11.45 -19.25 11.33
N GLY A 32 12.17 -20.00 12.17
CA GLY A 32 13.44 -20.63 11.80
C GLY A 32 13.30 -21.50 10.56
N GLN A 33 12.29 -22.39 10.50
CA GLN A 33 12.03 -23.24 9.33
C GLN A 33 11.77 -22.45 8.05
N VAL A 34 11.02 -21.34 8.13
CA VAL A 34 10.77 -20.47 6.97
C VAL A 34 12.06 -19.83 6.48
N LEU A 35 12.85 -19.28 7.40
CA LEU A 35 14.04 -18.51 7.09
C LEU A 35 15.20 -19.40 6.63
N HIS A 36 15.40 -20.57 7.23
CA HIS A 36 16.38 -21.55 6.75
C HIS A 36 16.01 -22.06 5.36
N GLY A 37 14.73 -22.35 5.11
CA GLY A 37 14.30 -22.72 3.75
C GLY A 37 14.50 -21.60 2.72
N PHE A 38 14.49 -20.33 3.13
CA PHE A 38 14.85 -19.20 2.27
C PHE A 38 16.36 -19.12 2.03
N GLN A 39 17.16 -19.28 3.09
CA GLN A 39 18.61 -19.33 2.99
C GLN A 39 19.10 -20.47 2.09
N ASP A 40 18.54 -21.68 2.23
CA ASP A 40 18.90 -22.84 1.39
C ASP A 40 18.73 -22.56 -0.10
N VAL A 41 17.74 -21.74 -0.46
CA VAL A 41 17.55 -21.27 -1.84
C VAL A 41 18.57 -20.19 -2.16
N ALA A 42 18.70 -19.16 -1.32
CA ALA A 42 19.59 -18.04 -1.56
C ALA A 42 21.07 -18.45 -1.73
N GLU A 43 21.53 -19.47 -1.01
CA GLU A 43 22.90 -20.00 -1.10
C GLU A 43 23.22 -20.63 -2.47
N ARG A 44 22.20 -21.03 -3.24
CA ARG A 44 22.35 -21.57 -4.60
C ARG A 44 22.54 -20.49 -5.68
N TYR A 45 22.37 -19.22 -5.32
CA TYR A 45 22.46 -18.10 -6.24
C TYR A 45 23.66 -17.22 -5.89
N GLU A 46 24.28 -16.63 -6.91
CA GLU A 46 25.42 -15.72 -6.74
C GLU A 46 25.00 -14.38 -6.12
N ALA A 47 23.76 -13.96 -6.35
CA ALA A 47 23.21 -12.68 -5.93
C ALA A 47 21.83 -12.85 -5.28
N LEU A 48 21.59 -12.10 -4.20
CA LEU A 48 20.29 -12.01 -3.56
C LEU A 48 19.38 -11.04 -4.34
N ASP A 49 18.71 -11.53 -5.39
CA ASP A 49 17.89 -10.74 -6.31
C ASP A 49 16.47 -11.31 -6.51
N GLN A 50 15.76 -10.86 -7.55
CA GLN A 50 14.41 -11.31 -7.89
C GLN A 50 14.33 -12.83 -8.13
N GLU A 51 15.36 -13.44 -8.73
CA GLU A 51 15.35 -14.86 -9.07
C GLU A 51 15.35 -15.73 -7.82
N VAL A 52 16.08 -15.33 -6.77
CA VAL A 52 16.04 -16.00 -5.46
C VAL A 52 14.63 -15.98 -4.86
N LEU A 53 13.95 -14.83 -4.93
CA LEU A 53 12.58 -14.69 -4.41
C LEU A 53 11.61 -15.60 -5.17
N LEU A 54 11.73 -15.67 -6.50
CA LEU A 54 10.91 -16.53 -7.35
C LEU A 54 11.15 -18.01 -7.08
N ALA A 55 12.42 -18.43 -6.99
CA ALA A 55 12.79 -19.81 -6.71
C ALA A 55 12.23 -20.27 -5.35
N TRP A 56 12.39 -19.46 -4.31
CA TRP A 56 11.87 -19.79 -2.99
C TRP A 56 10.35 -19.86 -2.95
N LEU A 57 9.66 -18.96 -3.65
CA LEU A 57 8.19 -19.00 -3.75
C LEU A 57 7.71 -20.27 -4.45
N ARG A 58 8.36 -20.67 -5.55
CA ARG A 58 8.02 -21.91 -6.29
C ARG A 58 8.20 -23.13 -5.40
N GLU A 59 9.35 -23.28 -4.74
CA GLU A 59 9.64 -24.42 -3.85
C GLU A 59 8.74 -24.45 -2.60
N SER A 60 8.32 -23.27 -2.13
CA SER A 60 7.41 -23.14 -1.00
C SER A 60 5.95 -23.43 -1.40
N ALA A 61 5.55 -23.10 -2.63
CA ALA A 61 4.20 -23.31 -3.14
C ALA A 61 3.86 -24.81 -3.32
N VAL A 62 4.84 -25.65 -3.68
CA VAL A 62 4.65 -27.11 -3.80
C VAL A 62 4.06 -27.73 -2.53
N ARG A 63 4.45 -27.21 -1.36
CA ARG A 63 4.11 -27.80 -0.06
C ARG A 63 3.00 -27.06 0.68
N ARG A 64 2.49 -25.94 0.14
CA ARG A 64 1.69 -24.99 0.93
C ARG A 64 0.58 -24.33 0.13
N ALA A 65 -0.57 -24.18 0.79
CA ALA A 65 -1.65 -23.36 0.27
C ALA A 65 -1.23 -21.88 0.08
N PRO A 66 -1.79 -21.16 -0.91
CA PRO A 66 -1.42 -19.77 -1.21
C PRO A 66 -1.55 -18.80 -0.02
N SER A 67 -2.56 -18.97 0.83
CA SER A 67 -2.77 -18.14 2.02
C SER A 67 -1.62 -18.25 3.03
N THR A 68 -1.12 -19.46 3.24
CA THR A 68 0.03 -19.76 4.11
C THR A 68 1.33 -19.24 3.50
N LEU A 69 1.50 -19.37 2.19
CA LEU A 69 2.66 -18.86 1.46
C LEU A 69 2.79 -17.33 1.64
N LEU A 70 1.70 -16.59 1.40
CA LEU A 70 1.68 -15.13 1.57
C LEU A 70 1.86 -14.66 3.03
N HIS A 71 1.51 -15.49 4.01
CA HIS A 71 1.84 -15.18 5.40
C HIS A 71 3.35 -15.30 5.65
N ARG A 72 3.99 -16.32 5.08
CA ARG A 72 5.42 -16.60 5.25
C ARG A 72 6.31 -15.59 4.54
N THR A 73 5.87 -15.01 3.43
CA THR A 73 6.63 -13.93 2.76
C THR A 73 6.88 -12.75 3.69
N ARG A 74 5.95 -12.43 4.60
CA ARG A 74 6.14 -11.36 5.60
C ARG A 74 7.27 -11.65 6.59
N ILE A 75 7.55 -12.93 6.86
CA ILE A 75 8.64 -13.34 7.74
C ILE A 75 9.98 -13.09 7.02
N VAL A 76 10.06 -13.45 5.74
CA VAL A 76 11.22 -13.20 4.88
C VAL A 76 11.43 -11.70 4.67
N ASP A 77 10.38 -10.93 4.35
CA ASP A 77 10.40 -9.49 4.14
C ASP A 77 11.06 -8.75 5.33
N ARG A 78 10.67 -9.12 6.56
CA ARG A 78 11.26 -8.56 7.80
C ARG A 78 12.70 -8.99 8.04
N LEU A 79 13.07 -10.22 7.67
CA LEU A 79 14.48 -10.63 7.72
C LEU A 79 15.31 -9.79 6.75
N LEU A 80 14.84 -9.56 5.52
CA LEU A 80 15.53 -8.75 4.52
C LEU A 80 15.69 -7.29 4.98
N GLU A 81 14.66 -6.72 5.62
CA GLU A 81 14.78 -5.42 6.30
C GLU A 81 15.88 -5.45 7.37
N ARG A 82 15.90 -6.48 8.21
CA ARG A 82 16.93 -6.64 9.25
C ARG A 82 18.33 -6.79 8.69
N LEU A 83 18.50 -7.49 7.56
CA LEU A 83 19.81 -7.65 6.91
C LEU A 83 20.35 -6.31 6.38
N VAL A 84 19.47 -5.42 5.91
CA VAL A 84 19.87 -4.04 5.56
C VAL A 84 20.24 -3.25 6.82
N GLU A 85 19.47 -3.35 7.90
CA GLU A 85 19.74 -2.62 9.16
C GLU A 85 21.10 -2.95 9.80
N ILE A 86 21.61 -4.16 9.58
CA ILE A 86 22.92 -4.60 10.11
C ILE A 86 24.03 -4.53 9.04
N ASP A 87 23.77 -3.83 7.92
CA ASP A 87 24.68 -3.67 6.79
C ASP A 87 25.19 -5.00 6.17
N ALA A 88 24.43 -6.09 6.35
CA ALA A 88 24.76 -7.40 5.77
C ALA A 88 24.39 -7.49 4.29
N ILE A 89 23.43 -6.69 3.83
CA ILE A 89 23.12 -6.49 2.40
C ILE A 89 22.93 -5.01 2.12
N GLU A 90 23.37 -4.56 0.93
CA GLU A 90 23.25 -3.16 0.52
C GLU A 90 21.79 -2.71 0.35
N ARG A 91 20.94 -3.58 -0.22
CA ARG A 91 19.55 -3.26 -0.50
C ARG A 91 18.65 -4.49 -0.41
N ASN A 92 17.48 -4.32 0.20
CA ASN A 92 16.43 -5.34 0.19
C ASN A 92 15.88 -5.51 -1.25
N PRO A 93 15.92 -6.72 -1.85
CA PRO A 93 15.46 -6.94 -3.23
C PRO A 93 13.96 -6.68 -3.41
N VAL A 94 13.14 -6.91 -2.38
CA VAL A 94 11.70 -6.58 -2.41
C VAL A 94 11.51 -5.06 -2.39
N ALA A 95 12.33 -4.34 -1.61
CA ALA A 95 12.29 -2.87 -1.59
C ALA A 95 12.75 -2.29 -2.94
N ALA A 96 13.73 -2.89 -3.60
CA ALA A 96 14.15 -2.50 -4.95
C ALA A 96 12.99 -2.63 -5.96
N LEU A 97 12.31 -3.78 -6.00
CA LEU A 97 11.14 -4.01 -6.85
C LEU A 97 9.98 -3.07 -6.51
N ARG A 98 9.77 -2.79 -5.22
CA ARG A 98 8.76 -1.83 -4.76
C ARG A 98 9.01 -0.43 -5.32
N ASP A 99 10.26 0.01 -5.27
CA ASP A 99 10.66 1.33 -5.76
C ASP A 99 10.55 1.41 -7.30
N GLU A 100 10.96 0.36 -8.02
CA GLU A 100 10.76 0.23 -9.48
C GLU A 100 9.28 0.27 -9.89
N CYS A 101 8.41 -0.32 -9.07
CA CYS A 101 6.97 -0.30 -9.30
C CYS A 101 6.29 1.00 -8.82
N ASN A 102 7.01 1.92 -8.17
CA ASN A 102 6.46 3.15 -7.57
C ASN A 102 5.28 2.91 -6.60
N ILE A 103 5.29 1.78 -5.89
CA ILE A 103 4.26 1.43 -4.90
C ILE A 103 4.78 1.55 -3.47
N LYS A 104 3.90 1.72 -2.48
CA LYS A 104 4.31 1.88 -1.07
C LYS A 104 4.41 0.56 -0.29
N GLN A 105 3.71 -0.47 -0.74
CA GLN A 105 3.55 -1.71 0.02
C GLN A 105 4.35 -2.84 -0.64
N CYS A 106 4.99 -3.69 0.17
CA CYS A 106 5.70 -4.87 -0.33
C CYS A 106 4.75 -6.04 -0.67
N MET A 107 3.55 -6.07 -0.07
CA MET A 107 2.62 -7.20 -0.27
C MET A 107 2.13 -7.38 -1.72
N PRO A 108 1.82 -6.32 -2.49
CA PRO A 108 1.56 -6.45 -3.91
C PRO A 108 2.73 -7.09 -4.69
N ILE A 109 3.99 -6.72 -4.40
CA ILE A 109 5.17 -7.35 -5.03
C ILE A 109 5.16 -8.85 -4.79
N TRP A 110 5.03 -9.28 -3.54
CA TRP A 110 4.97 -10.70 -3.17
C TRP A 110 3.81 -11.45 -3.85
N ARG A 111 2.66 -10.81 -4.04
CA ARG A 111 1.54 -11.40 -4.78
C ARG A 111 1.83 -11.53 -6.28
N ALA A 112 2.45 -10.52 -6.88
CA ALA A 112 2.87 -10.58 -8.28
C ALA A 112 3.93 -11.67 -8.49
N LEU A 113 4.93 -11.76 -7.62
CA LEU A 113 5.95 -12.80 -7.67
C LEU A 113 5.38 -14.22 -7.50
N ALA A 114 4.32 -14.37 -6.69
CA ALA A 114 3.65 -15.65 -6.48
C ALA A 114 2.59 -15.99 -7.56
N SER A 115 2.38 -15.12 -8.55
CA SER A 115 1.42 -15.36 -9.63
C SER A 115 1.96 -16.35 -10.67
N GLN A 116 1.08 -16.84 -11.54
CA GLN A 116 1.45 -17.71 -12.66
C GLN A 116 2.42 -17.03 -13.64
N TYR A 117 2.29 -15.71 -13.81
CA TYR A 117 3.10 -14.91 -14.74
C TYR A 117 3.76 -13.73 -14.01
N PRO A 118 4.84 -13.97 -13.23
CA PRO A 118 5.42 -12.94 -12.36
C PRO A 118 5.88 -11.68 -13.09
N LYS A 119 6.49 -11.81 -14.27
CA LYS A 119 6.97 -10.68 -15.07
C LYS A 119 5.81 -9.77 -15.51
N GLN A 120 4.71 -10.36 -15.97
CA GLN A 120 3.51 -9.63 -16.37
C GLN A 120 2.84 -8.99 -15.15
N ALA A 121 2.65 -9.73 -14.07
CA ALA A 121 2.04 -9.21 -12.85
C ALA A 121 2.83 -8.05 -12.22
N LEU A 122 4.17 -8.09 -12.28
CA LEU A 122 5.02 -6.95 -11.87
C LEU A 122 4.87 -5.76 -12.82
N ALA A 123 4.79 -5.99 -14.14
CA ALA A 123 4.57 -4.93 -15.11
C ALA A 123 3.21 -4.22 -14.88
N GLU A 124 2.15 -4.97 -14.59
CA GLU A 124 0.83 -4.43 -14.24
C GLU A 124 0.81 -3.64 -12.93
N LEU A 125 1.73 -3.94 -12.00
CA LEU A 125 1.88 -3.20 -10.75
C LEU A 125 2.60 -1.86 -10.91
N ARG A 126 3.36 -1.66 -11.99
CA ARG A 126 4.17 -0.45 -12.19
C ARG A 126 3.25 0.76 -12.27
N GLN A 127 3.40 1.65 -11.29
CA GLN A 127 2.73 2.94 -11.29
C GLN A 127 3.64 3.98 -11.98
N PRO A 128 3.06 4.97 -12.66
CA PRO A 128 3.82 6.08 -13.20
C PRO A 128 4.63 6.77 -12.09
N ARG A 129 5.79 7.33 -12.46
CA ARG A 129 6.68 8.01 -11.51
C ARG A 129 5.90 9.11 -10.79
N PRO A 130 5.99 9.21 -9.45
CA PRO A 130 5.36 10.29 -8.71
C PRO A 130 5.76 11.66 -9.24
N PHE A 131 4.79 12.53 -9.52
CA PHE A 131 5.01 13.89 -10.01
C PHE A 131 5.70 13.95 -11.39
N GLY A 132 5.31 13.05 -12.30
CA GLY A 132 5.85 12.97 -13.66
C GLY A 132 5.01 13.66 -14.74
N SER A 133 3.84 14.23 -14.39
CA SER A 133 3.01 14.97 -15.35
C SER A 133 3.54 16.39 -15.64
N VAL A 134 2.91 17.09 -16.58
CA VAL A 134 3.17 18.52 -16.90
C VAL A 134 3.11 19.42 -15.66
N LEU A 135 2.26 19.09 -14.68
CA LEU A 135 2.13 19.83 -13.41
C LEU A 135 2.95 19.21 -12.26
N GLY A 136 3.66 18.11 -12.53
CA GLY A 136 4.36 17.30 -11.55
C GLY A 136 5.33 18.10 -10.70
N GLU A 137 6.25 18.83 -11.34
CA GLU A 137 7.26 19.67 -10.66
C GLU A 137 6.60 20.71 -9.74
N VAL A 138 5.60 21.43 -10.26
CA VAL A 138 4.83 22.45 -9.51
C VAL A 138 4.17 21.85 -8.27
N MET A 139 3.60 20.66 -8.38
CA MET A 139 2.98 19.95 -7.27
C MET A 139 4.03 19.46 -6.26
N ALA A 140 5.16 18.93 -6.72
CA ALA A 140 6.25 18.44 -5.88
C ALA A 140 6.89 19.56 -5.05
N GLU A 141 7.16 20.71 -5.68
CA GLU A 141 7.66 21.93 -5.01
C GLU A 141 6.70 22.39 -3.92
N HIS A 142 5.39 22.40 -4.19
CA HIS A 142 4.41 22.79 -3.20
C HIS A 142 4.41 21.85 -1.99
N VAL A 143 4.46 20.53 -2.22
CA VAL A 143 4.53 19.55 -1.13
C VAL A 143 5.79 19.76 -0.31
N ALA A 144 6.94 19.98 -0.95
CA ALA A 144 8.20 20.26 -0.26
C ALA A 144 8.13 21.56 0.56
N LEU A 145 7.61 22.64 -0.02
CA LEU A 145 7.41 23.92 0.67
C LEU A 145 6.51 23.77 1.90
N MET A 146 5.38 23.07 1.77
CA MET A 146 4.46 22.85 2.88
C MET A 146 5.09 22.06 4.01
N ARG A 147 5.92 21.05 3.70
CA ARG A 147 6.67 20.29 4.71
C ARG A 147 7.76 21.12 5.38
N ARG A 148 8.51 21.94 4.64
CA ARG A 148 9.52 22.85 5.19
C ARG A 148 8.91 23.86 6.18
N ARG A 149 7.65 24.24 6.00
CA ARG A 149 6.88 25.09 6.93
C ARG A 149 6.34 24.35 8.16
N GLY A 150 6.67 23.07 8.34
CA GLY A 150 6.25 22.27 9.51
C GLY A 150 4.86 21.64 9.39
N TYR A 151 4.18 21.74 8.25
CA TYR A 151 2.89 21.07 8.08
C TYR A 151 3.09 19.56 7.85
N LYS A 152 2.37 18.72 8.62
CA LYS A 152 2.32 17.25 8.41
C LYS A 152 1.88 16.87 6.99
N TYR A 153 0.99 17.66 6.41
CA TYR A 153 0.56 17.63 5.00
C TYR A 153 0.38 16.19 4.46
N ALA A 154 -0.46 15.39 5.12
CA ALA A 154 -0.52 13.93 4.91
C ALA A 154 -1.49 13.50 3.79
N SER A 155 -2.64 14.16 3.66
CA SER A 155 -3.69 13.79 2.69
C SER A 155 -3.56 14.52 1.36
N GLN A 156 -3.15 15.78 1.37
CA GLN A 156 -3.05 16.61 0.17
C GLN A 156 -2.03 16.09 -0.85
N PRO A 157 -0.84 15.58 -0.47
CA PRO A 157 0.07 14.96 -1.44
C PRO A 157 -0.54 13.73 -2.11
N GLN A 158 -1.39 12.97 -1.41
CA GLN A 158 -2.04 11.80 -2.01
C GLN A 158 -3.09 12.20 -3.04
N LEU A 159 -3.81 13.30 -2.79
CA LEU A 159 -4.71 13.91 -3.77
C LEU A 159 -3.94 14.38 -5.02
N LEU A 160 -2.85 15.13 -4.83
CA LEU A 160 -2.00 15.60 -5.93
C LEU A 160 -1.37 14.44 -6.72
N LEU A 161 -0.94 13.37 -6.05
CA LEU A 161 -0.39 12.18 -6.71
C LEU A 161 -1.43 11.43 -7.54
N ARG A 162 -2.69 11.36 -7.09
CA ARG A 162 -3.76 10.74 -7.88
C ARG A 162 -4.06 11.55 -9.14
N PHE A 163 -4.10 12.87 -9.01
CA PHE A 163 -4.28 13.77 -10.15
C PHE A 163 -3.09 13.70 -11.12
N ASP A 164 -1.86 13.72 -10.60
CA ASP A 164 -0.64 13.56 -11.40
C ASP A 164 -0.64 12.26 -12.21
N ARG A 165 -1.00 11.13 -11.60
CA ARG A 165 -1.12 9.84 -12.29
C ARG A 165 -2.20 9.87 -13.36
N PHE A 166 -3.35 10.49 -13.07
CA PHE A 166 -4.40 10.67 -14.05
C PHE A 166 -3.88 11.41 -15.30
N LEU A 167 -3.14 12.51 -15.11
CA LEU A 167 -2.54 13.28 -16.22
C LEU A 167 -1.49 12.48 -16.99
N GLN A 168 -0.68 11.66 -16.31
CA GLN A 168 0.30 10.79 -16.97
C GLN A 168 -0.37 9.69 -17.83
N SER A 169 -1.51 9.15 -17.38
CA SER A 169 -2.26 8.13 -18.12
C SER A 169 -3.17 8.72 -19.21
N HIS A 170 -3.51 10.01 -19.13
CA HIS A 170 -4.41 10.69 -20.08
C HIS A 170 -3.76 12.00 -20.55
N PRO A 171 -2.68 11.92 -21.36
CA PRO A 171 -2.01 13.11 -21.88
C PRO A 171 -3.03 13.98 -22.62
N GLY A 172 -3.13 15.23 -22.19
CA GLY A 172 -3.95 16.25 -22.82
C GLY A 172 -3.19 16.96 -23.95
N PRO A 173 -3.85 17.90 -24.65
CA PRO A 173 -3.16 18.75 -25.60
C PRO A 173 -2.07 19.58 -24.91
N GLU A 174 -1.01 19.87 -25.67
CA GLU A 174 0.08 20.72 -25.21
C GLU A 174 -0.48 22.13 -24.90
N ALA A 175 -0.16 22.68 -23.72
CA ALA A 175 -0.71 23.93 -23.19
C ALA A 175 -2.20 23.92 -22.75
N GLU A 176 -2.77 22.76 -22.41
CA GLU A 176 -4.10 22.70 -21.80
C GLU A 176 -4.17 23.52 -20.48
N PRO A 177 -5.21 24.35 -20.28
CA PRO A 177 -5.36 25.09 -19.04
C PRO A 177 -5.73 24.17 -17.86
N LEU A 178 -5.30 24.54 -16.65
CA LEU A 178 -5.54 23.78 -15.42
C LEU A 178 -7.04 23.46 -15.19
N SER A 179 -7.94 24.37 -15.56
CA SER A 179 -9.39 24.15 -15.44
C SER A 179 -9.84 22.94 -16.24
N SER A 180 -9.43 22.86 -17.52
CA SER A 180 -9.78 21.76 -18.41
C SER A 180 -9.19 20.43 -17.92
N MET A 181 -7.96 20.43 -17.41
CA MET A 181 -7.36 19.24 -16.79
C MET A 181 -8.19 18.74 -15.58
N ILE A 182 -8.68 19.67 -14.74
CA ILE A 182 -9.53 19.33 -13.58
C ILE A 182 -10.92 18.84 -14.05
N ASP A 183 -11.48 19.42 -15.11
CA ASP A 183 -12.77 19.00 -15.65
C ASP A 183 -12.70 17.59 -16.26
N ARG A 184 -11.62 17.27 -16.98
CA ARG A 184 -11.36 15.91 -17.45
C ARG A 184 -11.23 14.93 -16.29
N TRP A 185 -10.53 15.32 -15.23
CA TRP A 185 -10.42 14.49 -14.03
C TRP A 185 -11.77 14.32 -13.32
N ALA A 186 -12.59 15.36 -13.23
CA ALA A 186 -13.94 15.30 -12.68
C ALA A 186 -14.84 14.33 -13.47
N ALA A 187 -14.70 14.28 -14.80
CA ALA A 187 -15.45 13.37 -15.66
C ALA A 187 -15.11 11.88 -15.46
N THR A 188 -13.97 11.53 -14.85
CA THR A 188 -13.58 10.13 -14.65
C THR A 188 -14.46 9.37 -13.66
N ASN A 189 -15.14 10.07 -12.74
CA ASN A 189 -15.92 9.42 -11.69
C ASN A 189 -17.04 10.33 -11.19
N VAL A 190 -18.28 9.84 -11.23
CA VAL A 190 -19.49 10.60 -10.87
C VAL A 190 -19.80 10.52 -9.37
N THR A 191 -18.95 9.90 -8.55
CA THR A 191 -19.19 9.78 -7.11
C THR A 191 -19.13 11.14 -6.40
N ARG A 192 -20.00 11.33 -5.41
CA ARG A 192 -20.04 12.55 -4.57
C ARG A 192 -18.72 12.82 -3.85
N HIS A 193 -18.02 11.75 -3.45
CA HIS A 193 -16.68 11.85 -2.89
C HIS A 193 -15.67 12.41 -3.90
N HIS A 194 -15.71 11.95 -5.15
CA HIS A 194 -14.84 12.46 -6.21
C HIS A 194 -15.09 13.95 -6.50
N ALA A 195 -16.36 14.38 -6.45
CA ALA A 195 -16.69 15.81 -6.56
C ALA A 195 -16.06 16.64 -5.41
N GLU A 196 -16.04 16.12 -4.18
CA GLU A 196 -15.32 16.76 -3.07
C GLU A 196 -13.81 16.80 -3.34
N GLU A 197 -13.22 15.71 -3.84
CA GLU A 197 -11.79 15.66 -4.19
C GLU A 197 -11.42 16.68 -5.28
N CYS A 198 -12.29 16.86 -6.28
CA CYS A 198 -12.16 17.89 -7.31
C CYS A 198 -12.13 19.31 -6.70
N GLU A 199 -13.02 19.61 -5.76
CA GLU A 199 -13.03 20.90 -5.07
C GLU A 199 -11.81 21.09 -4.16
N GLN A 200 -11.37 20.04 -3.47
CA GLN A 200 -10.14 20.07 -2.69
C GLN A 200 -8.92 20.35 -3.59
N LEU A 201 -8.88 19.75 -4.78
CA LEU A 201 -7.79 19.95 -5.74
C LEU A 201 -7.75 21.40 -6.24
N LYS A 202 -8.89 21.96 -6.66
CA LYS A 202 -9.00 23.37 -7.05
C LYS A 202 -8.52 24.31 -5.93
N ARG A 203 -8.83 24.00 -4.67
CA ARG A 203 -8.36 24.77 -3.50
C ARG A 203 -6.84 24.68 -3.32
N VAL A 204 -6.26 23.48 -3.48
CA VAL A 204 -4.80 23.31 -3.38
C VAL A 204 -4.08 24.08 -4.50
N PHE A 205 -4.56 24.01 -5.74
CA PHE A 205 -3.97 24.77 -6.84
C PHE A 205 -4.13 26.28 -6.69
N ALA A 206 -5.28 26.78 -6.22
CA ALA A 206 -5.42 28.19 -5.89
C ALA A 206 -4.37 28.65 -4.86
N LYS A 207 -4.04 27.79 -3.88
CA LYS A 207 -2.97 28.05 -2.91
C LYS A 207 -1.58 28.01 -3.55
N ILE A 208 -1.32 27.05 -4.45
CA ILE A 208 -0.07 26.97 -5.20
C ILE A 208 0.16 28.24 -6.02
N LEU A 209 -0.84 28.65 -6.80
CA LEU A 209 -0.78 29.85 -7.64
C LEU A 209 -0.57 31.10 -6.79
N ARG A 210 -1.26 31.23 -5.64
CA ARG A 210 -1.08 32.36 -4.74
C ARG A 210 0.31 32.41 -4.08
N HIS A 211 0.92 31.26 -3.79
CA HIS A 211 2.30 31.23 -3.29
C HIS A 211 3.30 31.74 -4.33
N ARG A 212 3.02 31.55 -5.63
CA ARG A 212 3.86 32.03 -6.73
C ARG A 212 3.55 33.49 -7.10
N ASN A 213 2.29 33.88 -7.06
CA ASN A 213 1.83 35.23 -7.34
C ASN A 213 0.83 35.69 -6.25
N PRO A 214 1.27 36.50 -5.27
CA PRO A 214 0.43 37.00 -4.18
C PRO A 214 -0.80 37.77 -4.62
N SER A 215 -0.78 38.38 -5.81
CA SER A 215 -1.90 39.13 -6.40
C SER A 215 -3.01 38.24 -6.97
N THR A 216 -2.82 36.92 -6.96
CA THR A 216 -3.84 35.96 -7.42
C THR A 216 -5.07 36.02 -6.50
N PRO A 217 -6.29 36.21 -7.05
CA PRO A 217 -7.50 36.36 -6.26
C PRO A 217 -7.79 35.11 -5.43
N VAL A 218 -8.31 35.31 -4.22
CA VAL A 218 -8.68 34.21 -3.33
C VAL A 218 -9.95 33.55 -3.85
N ARG A 219 -9.84 32.31 -4.35
CA ARG A 219 -11.01 31.50 -4.70
C ARG A 219 -11.79 31.15 -3.43
N ARG A 220 -13.07 31.51 -3.38
CA ARG A 220 -14.00 31.00 -2.37
C ARG A 220 -14.32 29.53 -2.69
N PRO A 221 -14.05 28.58 -1.77
CA PRO A 221 -14.39 27.17 -2.00
C PRO A 221 -15.91 26.99 -2.11
N ASP A 222 -16.37 26.14 -3.03
CA ASP A 222 -17.77 25.70 -3.04
C ASP A 222 -18.00 24.71 -1.89
N PRO A 223 -18.89 25.01 -0.93
CA PRO A 223 -19.17 24.10 0.18
C PRO A 223 -20.05 22.90 -0.23
N THR A 224 -20.69 22.93 -1.41
CA THR A 224 -21.74 21.99 -1.80
C THR A 224 -21.23 20.54 -1.88
N PRO A 225 -20.12 20.23 -2.58
CA PRO A 225 -19.66 18.84 -2.71
C PRO A 225 -19.28 18.22 -1.37
N ARG A 226 -18.63 19.00 -0.49
CA ARG A 226 -18.30 18.56 0.87
C ARG A 226 -19.55 18.28 1.71
N LYS A 227 -20.58 19.13 1.61
CA LYS A 227 -21.86 18.92 2.32
C LYS A 227 -22.54 17.64 1.83
N GLU A 228 -22.53 17.38 0.53
CA GLU A 228 -23.15 16.19 -0.06
C GLU A 228 -22.42 14.89 0.27
N ALA A 229 -21.08 14.89 0.22
CA ALA A 229 -20.27 13.76 0.67
C ALA A 229 -20.50 13.47 2.16
N ALA A 230 -20.54 14.50 3.00
CA ALA A 230 -20.83 14.35 4.42
C ALA A 230 -22.25 13.81 4.69
N LYS A 231 -23.26 14.19 3.90
CA LYS A 231 -24.61 13.61 4.01
C LYS A 231 -24.63 12.11 3.76
N GLN A 232 -23.77 11.59 2.88
CA GLN A 232 -23.67 10.16 2.63
C GLN A 232 -23.05 9.41 3.81
N TRP A 233 -21.96 9.94 4.38
CA TRP A 233 -21.28 9.29 5.51
C TRP A 233 -22.05 9.37 6.83
N ARG A 234 -22.91 10.39 6.98
CA ARG A 234 -23.73 10.59 8.19
C ARG A 234 -25.04 9.83 8.18
N LYS A 235 -25.35 9.06 7.13
CA LYS A 235 -26.49 8.13 7.18
C LYS A 235 -26.02 6.85 7.88
N PRO A 236 -26.45 6.59 9.13
CA PRO A 236 -26.16 5.30 9.75
C PRO A 236 -26.74 4.20 8.86
N HIS A 237 -25.93 3.21 8.53
CA HIS A 237 -26.43 2.02 7.87
C HIS A 237 -27.21 1.23 8.91
N ILE A 238 -28.53 1.26 8.80
CA ILE A 238 -29.42 0.45 9.62
C ILE A 238 -29.36 -0.96 9.04
N TYR A 239 -28.74 -1.87 9.79
CA TYR A 239 -28.68 -3.28 9.40
C TYR A 239 -30.09 -3.86 9.36
N SER A 240 -30.49 -4.42 8.21
CA SER A 240 -31.71 -5.22 8.15
C SER A 240 -31.53 -6.56 8.87
N PRO A 241 -32.61 -7.26 9.27
CA PRO A 241 -32.51 -8.62 9.79
C PRO A 241 -31.74 -9.57 8.85
N ALA A 242 -31.84 -9.36 7.52
CA ALA A 242 -31.09 -10.12 6.53
C ALA A 242 -29.59 -9.79 6.56
N ASP A 243 -29.21 -8.53 6.78
CA ASP A 243 -27.80 -8.13 6.93
C ASP A 243 -27.19 -8.70 8.20
N VAL A 244 -27.95 -8.72 9.30
CA VAL A 244 -27.51 -9.35 10.56
C VAL A 244 -27.33 -10.85 10.38
N ARG A 245 -28.28 -11.55 9.73
CA ARG A 245 -28.14 -12.98 9.41
C ARG A 245 -26.92 -13.25 8.54
N ARG A 246 -26.73 -12.47 7.47
CA ARG A 246 -25.56 -12.58 6.57
C ARG A 246 -24.25 -12.34 7.34
N MET A 247 -24.23 -11.39 8.26
CA MET A 247 -23.04 -11.09 9.08
C MET A 247 -22.71 -12.25 10.04
N LEU A 248 -23.73 -12.88 10.64
CA LEU A 248 -23.59 -14.07 11.49
C LEU A 248 -23.16 -15.31 10.67
N GLU A 249 -23.74 -15.51 9.48
CA GLU A 249 -23.37 -16.57 8.55
C GLU A 249 -21.91 -16.45 8.10
N VAL A 250 -21.48 -15.26 7.69
CA VAL A 250 -20.07 -14.97 7.35
C VAL A 250 -19.17 -15.19 8.55
N GLY A 251 -19.62 -14.80 9.76
CA GLY A 251 -18.93 -15.08 11.01
C GLY A 251 -18.75 -16.58 11.27
N ASN A 252 -19.80 -17.37 11.07
CA ASN A 252 -19.82 -18.81 11.27
C ASN A 252 -19.01 -19.57 10.21
N HIS A 253 -19.12 -19.20 8.93
CA HIS A 253 -18.27 -19.72 7.86
C HIS A 253 -16.79 -19.45 8.13
N ARG A 254 -16.47 -18.25 8.63
CA ARG A 254 -15.09 -17.88 8.96
C ARG A 254 -14.58 -18.58 10.23
N ARG A 255 -15.45 -18.90 11.19
CA ARG A 255 -15.13 -19.77 12.33
C ARG A 255 -14.85 -21.20 11.88
N ALA A 256 -15.65 -21.75 10.97
CA ALA A 256 -15.45 -23.09 10.41
C ALA A 256 -14.12 -23.22 9.64
N LEU A 257 -13.67 -22.15 8.96
CA LEU A 257 -12.40 -22.12 8.23
C LEU A 257 -11.16 -21.88 9.10
N THR A 258 -11.31 -21.50 10.38
CA THR A 258 -10.17 -21.24 11.27
C THR A 258 -10.41 -21.87 12.65
N ALA A 259 -9.91 -23.09 12.86
CA ALA A 259 -9.87 -23.76 14.17
C ALA A 259 -8.81 -23.14 15.11
N VAL A 260 -8.90 -21.83 15.36
CA VAL A 260 -8.03 -21.13 16.33
C VAL A 260 -8.86 -20.11 17.11
N PRO A 261 -8.80 -20.09 18.45
CA PRO A 261 -9.52 -19.11 19.25
C PRO A 261 -8.90 -17.73 19.05
N ARG A 262 -9.69 -16.77 18.55
CA ARG A 262 -9.22 -15.38 18.39
C ARG A 262 -9.27 -14.65 19.73
N ARG A 263 -8.14 -14.03 20.11
CA ARG A 263 -8.07 -12.93 21.07
C ARG A 263 -9.08 -11.84 20.71
N ASN A 264 -9.87 -11.41 21.69
CA ASN A 264 -10.80 -10.29 21.62
C ASN A 264 -10.14 -9.05 21.00
N ARG A 265 -10.52 -8.73 19.76
CA ARG A 265 -10.59 -7.33 19.33
C ARG A 265 -12.05 -6.94 19.50
N SER A 266 -12.35 -6.25 20.60
CA SER A 266 -13.64 -5.65 20.87
C SER A 266 -13.95 -4.62 19.77
N LEU A 267 -14.60 -5.07 18.70
CA LEU A 267 -15.45 -4.20 17.89
C LEU A 267 -16.72 -4.00 18.71
N HIS A 268 -16.81 -2.87 19.39
CA HIS A 268 -18.07 -2.45 20.01
C HIS A 268 -19.02 -2.04 18.87
N ILE A 269 -19.82 -2.99 18.39
CA ILE A 269 -21.00 -2.69 17.58
C ILE A 269 -22.13 -2.46 18.57
N ILE A 270 -22.58 -1.21 18.69
CA ILE A 270 -23.82 -0.89 19.40
C ILE A 270 -24.96 -1.21 18.44
N CYS A 271 -25.61 -2.36 18.62
CA CYS A 271 -26.88 -2.66 17.97
C CYS A 271 -27.99 -2.04 18.82
N VAL A 272 -28.63 -0.98 18.34
CA VAL A 272 -29.88 -0.48 18.93
C VAL A 272 -31.00 -1.31 18.33
N ILE A 273 -31.55 -2.22 19.12
CA ILE A 273 -32.77 -2.95 18.77
C ILE A 273 -33.93 -2.03 19.13
N VAL A 274 -34.67 -1.56 18.14
CA VAL A 274 -35.95 -0.87 18.37
C VAL A 274 -37.02 -1.96 18.36
N PRO A 275 -37.67 -2.26 19.50
CA PRO A 275 -38.84 -3.12 19.51
C PRO A 275 -40.04 -2.37 18.90
N ASP A 276 -40.82 -3.07 18.07
CA ASP A 276 -42.18 -2.67 17.69
C ASP A 276 -43.14 -2.85 18.88
#